data_AF-A0A327QUV3-F1
#
_entry.id   AF-A0A327QUV3-F1
#
_cell.length_a   1.000
_cell.length_b   1.000
_cell.length_c   1.000
_cell.angle_alpha   90.00
_cell.angle_beta   90.00
_cell.angle_gamma   90.00
#
_symmetry.space_group_name_H-M   'P 1'
#
loop_
_entity.id
_entity.type
_entity.pdbx_description
1 polymer ?
#
loop_
_entity_poly.entity_id
_entity_poly.type
_entity_poly.pdbx_seq_one_letter_code
_entity_poly.pdbx_strand_id
1 'polypeptide(L)'
;MERDRDNLEKYIKAKRRVDNLKNFYAHIAVYLVMNTLLFVFKVRILNFITTNGVEDQGFLNWMEWNMIFIPVIWGVVLLVTGVYFLKLKPGFFRKWEERQIQKYMEE
;
A
#
# COMPACT_ATOMS: atom_id res chain seq x y z
N MET A 1 8.07 -40.42 8.99
CA MET A 1 8.75 -40.04 7.73
C MET A 1 7.82 -39.29 6.78
N GLU A 2 6.74 -39.90 6.27
CA GLU A 2 5.83 -39.22 5.32
C GLU A 2 5.01 -38.10 5.97
N ARG A 3 4.48 -38.34 7.18
CA ARG A 3 3.79 -37.33 8.01
C ARG A 3 4.68 -36.13 8.36
N ASP A 4 5.97 -36.36 8.59
CA ASP A 4 6.93 -35.30 8.95
C ASP A 4 7.24 -34.40 7.74
N ARG A 5 7.35 -34.98 6.53
CA ARG A 5 7.46 -34.21 5.28
C ARG A 5 6.21 -33.37 5.01
N ASP A 6 5.03 -33.95 5.23
CA ASP A 6 3.75 -33.27 4.99
C ASP A 6 3.52 -32.09 5.96
N ASN A 7 3.94 -32.25 7.22
CA ASN A 7 3.94 -31.16 8.21
C ASN A 7 4.97 -30.07 7.87
N LEU A 8 6.15 -30.46 7.37
CA LEU A 8 7.20 -29.52 6.96
C LEU A 8 6.76 -28.68 5.76
N GLU A 9 6.13 -29.27 4.75
CA GLU A 9 5.58 -28.51 3.60
C GLU A 9 4.51 -27.51 4.02
N LYS A 10 3.58 -27.92 4.90
CA LYS A 10 2.55 -27.02 5.45
C LYS A 10 3.18 -25.86 6.21
N TYR A 11 4.20 -26.13 7.03
CA TYR A 11 4.95 -25.11 7.76
C TYR A 11 5.66 -24.14 6.82
N ILE A 12 6.37 -24.63 5.80
CA ILE A 12 7.09 -23.79 4.82
C ILE A 12 6.11 -22.89 4.06
N LYS A 13 4.94 -23.43 3.67
CA LYS A 13 3.89 -22.66 2.99
C LYS A 13 3.29 -21.58 3.89
N ALA A 14 3.07 -21.87 5.17
CA ALA A 14 2.61 -20.89 6.14
C ALA A 14 3.66 -19.81 6.40
N LYS A 15 4.93 -20.18 6.60
CA LYS A 15 6.05 -19.26 6.81
C LYS A 15 6.21 -18.28 5.65
N ARG A 16 6.17 -18.77 4.40
CA ARG A 16 6.26 -17.92 3.20
C ARG A 16 5.13 -16.88 3.13
N ARG A 17 3.92 -17.23 3.59
CA ARG A 17 2.79 -16.28 3.67
C ARG A 17 3.05 -15.19 4.71
N VAL A 18 3.56 -15.56 5.87
CA VAL A 18 3.89 -14.62 6.96
C VAL A 18 5.03 -13.68 6.55
N ASP A 19 6.07 -14.20 5.90
CA ASP A 19 7.21 -13.39 5.46
C ASP A 19 6.80 -12.35 4.40
N ASN A 20 5.96 -12.74 3.43
CA ASN A 20 5.40 -11.81 2.45
C ASN A 20 4.56 -10.71 3.10
N LEU A 21 3.74 -11.09 4.09
CA LEU A 21 2.91 -10.15 4.83
C LEU A 21 3.75 -9.17 5.65
N LYS A 22 4.82 -9.66 6.30
CA LYS A 22 5.75 -8.84 7.08
C LYS A 22 6.46 -7.79 6.20
N ASN A 23 6.92 -8.19 5.01
CA ASN A 23 7.50 -7.25 4.05
C ASN A 23 6.47 -6.21 3.60
N PHE A 24 5.22 -6.61 3.37
CA PHE A 24 4.17 -5.66 3.00
C PHE A 24 3.85 -4.64 4.12
N TYR A 25 3.75 -5.09 5.37
CA TYR A 25 3.57 -4.18 6.51
C TYR A 25 4.74 -3.21 6.68
N ALA A 26 5.97 -3.62 6.37
CA ALA A 26 7.10 -2.70 6.37
C ALA A 26 6.92 -1.56 5.35
N HIS A 27 6.39 -1.85 4.15
CA HIS A 27 6.09 -0.83 3.14
C HIS A 27 4.99 0.14 3.61
N ILE A 28 3.91 -0.38 4.23
CA ILE A 28 2.88 0.47 4.84
C ILE A 28 3.46 1.35 5.94
N ALA A 29 4.29 0.78 6.82
CA ALA A 29 4.90 1.51 7.92
C ALA A 29 5.77 2.66 7.41
N VAL A 30 6.63 2.40 6.41
CA VAL A 30 7.44 3.45 5.78
C VAL A 30 6.56 4.51 5.13
N TYR A 31 5.50 4.13 4.41
CA TYR A 31 4.57 5.08 3.80
C TYR A 31 3.86 5.96 4.84
N LEU A 32 3.37 5.37 5.93
CA LEU A 32 2.76 6.12 7.02
C LEU A 32 3.76 7.10 7.61
N VAL A 33 4.96 6.65 8.00
CA VAL A 33 6.01 7.51 8.58
C VAL A 33 6.38 8.66 7.65
N MET A 34 6.55 8.39 6.35
CA MET A 34 6.85 9.43 5.37
C MET A 34 5.71 10.43 5.22
N ASN A 35 4.44 9.98 5.24
CA ASN A 35 3.28 10.88 5.22
C ASN A 35 3.22 11.76 6.47
N THR A 36 3.42 11.19 7.67
CA THR A 36 3.42 11.98 8.91
C THR A 36 4.53 13.01 8.90
N LEU A 37 5.73 12.63 8.45
CA LEU A 37 6.84 13.56 8.27
C LEU A 37 6.47 14.69 7.29
N LEU A 38 5.90 14.36 6.13
CA LEU A 38 5.45 15.33 5.13
C LEU A 38 4.46 16.34 5.72
N PHE A 39 3.46 15.87 6.48
CA PHE A 39 2.48 16.74 7.14
C PHE A 39 3.10 17.61 8.23
N VAL A 40 4.02 17.07 9.04
CA VAL A 40 4.73 17.85 10.07
C VAL A 40 5.60 18.93 9.41
N PHE A 41 6.34 18.57 8.36
CA PHE A 41 7.11 19.53 7.57
C PHE A 41 6.22 20.61 6.95
N LYS A 42 5.06 20.25 6.39
CA LYS A 42 4.07 21.19 5.86
C LYS A 42 3.69 22.24 6.91
N VAL A 43 3.25 21.80 8.08
CA VAL A 43 2.80 22.70 9.16
C VAL A 43 3.93 23.62 9.62
N ARG A 44 5.15 23.09 9.72
CA ARG A 44 6.32 23.88 10.16
C ARG A 44 6.74 24.91 9.10
N ILE A 45 6.77 24.52 7.83
CA ILE A 45 7.13 25.38 6.70
C ILE A 45 6.07 26.45 6.50
N LEU A 46 4.77 26.10 6.52
CA LEU A 46 3.69 27.08 6.41
C LEU A 46 3.79 28.12 7.53
N ASN A 47 3.92 27.70 8.79
CA ASN A 47 4.13 28.64 9.89
C ASN A 47 5.35 29.54 9.67
N PHE A 48 6.48 29.00 9.22
CA PHE A 48 7.68 29.79 8.93
C PHE A 48 7.45 30.79 7.79
N ILE A 49 6.83 30.38 6.69
CA ILE A 49 6.60 31.22 5.51
C ILE A 49 5.58 32.33 5.82
N THR A 50 4.49 32.01 6.51
CA THR A 50 3.48 33.00 6.95
C THR A 50 4.08 34.03 7.92
N THR A 51 5.02 33.62 8.78
CA THR A 51 5.70 34.54 9.70
C THR A 51 6.70 35.46 8.97
N ASN A 52 7.25 35.02 7.84
CA ASN A 52 8.22 35.78 7.04
C ASN A 52 7.58 36.61 5.90
N GLY A 53 6.25 36.69 5.82
CA GLY A 53 5.55 37.63 4.94
C GLY A 53 5.52 37.28 3.44
N VAL A 54 5.65 36.00 3.07
CA VAL A 54 5.49 35.60 1.67
C VAL A 54 4.00 35.57 1.32
N GLU A 55 3.57 36.51 0.47
CA GLU A 55 2.16 36.74 0.12
C GLU A 55 1.69 36.09 -1.19
N ASP A 56 2.52 35.30 -1.88
CA ASP A 56 2.07 34.63 -3.10
C ASP A 56 1.13 33.45 -2.78
N GLN A 57 -0.15 33.77 -2.62
CA GLN A 57 -1.21 32.81 -2.36
C GLN A 57 -1.34 31.78 -3.49
N GLY A 58 -0.97 32.11 -4.72
CA GLY A 58 -1.01 31.18 -5.85
C GLY A 58 0.00 30.03 -5.67
N PHE A 59 1.24 30.37 -5.34
CA PHE A 59 2.28 29.39 -5.05
C PHE A 59 1.98 28.56 -3.81
N LEU A 60 1.49 29.18 -2.72
CA LEU A 60 1.12 28.47 -1.50
C LEU A 60 0.01 27.44 -1.75
N ASN A 61 -1.02 27.82 -2.49
CA ASN A 61 -2.15 26.95 -2.79
C ASN A 61 -1.72 25.81 -3.74
N TRP A 62 -0.91 26.10 -4.76
CA TRP A 62 -0.34 25.07 -5.63
C TRP A 62 0.51 24.06 -4.84
N MET A 63 1.38 24.54 -3.95
CA MET A 63 2.24 23.70 -3.12
C MET A 63 1.40 22.84 -2.16
N GLU A 64 0.38 23.41 -1.53
CA GLU A 64 -0.53 22.71 -0.63
C GLU A 64 -1.29 21.59 -1.35
N TRP A 65 -1.85 21.88 -2.52
CA TRP A 65 -2.53 20.88 -3.34
C TRP A 65 -1.60 19.74 -3.77
N ASN A 66 -0.38 20.04 -4.23
CA ASN A 66 0.59 19.01 -4.62
C ASN A 66 1.05 18.16 -3.42
N MET A 67 1.29 18.78 -2.27
CA MET A 67 1.66 18.07 -1.03
C MET A 67 0.58 17.11 -0.54
N ILE A 68 -0.69 17.29 -0.94
CA ILE A 68 -1.77 16.36 -0.62
C ILE A 68 -1.94 15.34 -1.75
N PHE A 69 -2.01 15.79 -3.00
CA PHE A 69 -2.26 14.93 -4.16
C PHE A 69 -1.20 13.84 -4.33
N ILE A 70 0.08 14.20 -4.20
CA ILE A 70 1.18 13.26 -4.40
C ILE A 70 1.09 12.08 -3.41
N PRO A 71 1.05 12.31 -2.08
CA PRO A 71 0.90 11.20 -1.14
C PRO A 71 -0.41 10.44 -1.29
N VAL A 72 -1.52 11.10 -1.68
CA VAL A 72 -2.80 10.41 -1.94
C VAL A 72 -2.69 9.44 -3.10
N ILE A 73 -2.09 9.83 -4.23
CA ILE A 73 -1.86 8.95 -5.38
C ILE A 73 -0.96 7.78 -4.98
N TRP A 74 0.14 8.05 -4.27
CA TRP A 74 1.03 7.00 -3.76
C TRP A 74 0.31 6.07 -2.77
N GLY A 75 -0.65 6.58 -2.00
CA GLY A 75 -1.51 5.79 -1.12
C GLY A 75 -2.41 4.84 -1.90
N VAL A 76 -3.02 5.31 -2.99
CA VAL A 76 -3.83 4.46 -3.87
C VAL A 76 -2.97 3.36 -4.51
N VAL A 77 -1.78 3.70 -5.00
CA VAL A 77 -0.85 2.72 -5.56
C VAL A 77 -0.47 1.66 -4.51
N LEU A 78 -0.14 2.07 -3.28
CA LEU A 78 0.15 1.14 -2.20
C LEU A 78 -1.05 0.28 -1.80
N LEU A 79 -2.27 0.83 -1.81
CA LEU A 79 -3.49 0.06 -1.57
C LEU A 79 -3.69 -1.04 -2.62
N VAL A 80 -3.54 -0.70 -3.91
CA VAL A 80 -3.66 -1.67 -5.01
C VAL A 80 -2.58 -2.74 -4.90
N THR A 81 -1.33 -2.32 -4.65
CA THR A 81 -0.19 -3.23 -4.49
C THR A 81 -0.38 -4.12 -3.25
N GLY A 82 -1.00 -3.59 -2.20
CA GLY A 82 -1.33 -4.32 -0.99
C GLY A 82 -2.39 -5.39 -1.17
N VAL A 83 -3.48 -5.06 -1.85
CA VAL A 83 -4.51 -6.03 -2.22
C VAL A 83 -3.90 -7.17 -3.04
N TYR A 84 -2.97 -6.86 -3.94
CA TYR A 84 -2.23 -7.85 -4.72
C TYR A 84 -1.34 -8.76 -3.84
N PHE A 85 -0.49 -8.20 -2.96
CA PHE A 85 0.43 -8.97 -2.12
C PHE A 85 -0.24 -9.78 -1.02
N LEU A 86 -1.29 -9.25 -0.40
CA LEU A 86 -2.04 -9.97 0.62
C LEU A 86 -2.73 -11.21 0.07
N LYS A 87 -2.81 -11.38 -1.27
CA LYS A 87 -3.66 -12.38 -1.92
C LYS A 87 -5.03 -12.42 -1.26
N LEU A 88 -5.49 -11.26 -0.77
CA LEU A 88 -6.87 -10.99 -0.42
C LEU A 88 -7.57 -11.01 -1.77
N LYS A 89 -7.75 -12.19 -2.37
CA LYS A 89 -8.70 -12.41 -3.44
C LYS A 89 -10.02 -12.13 -2.76
N PRO A 90 -10.62 -10.94 -2.92
CA PRO A 90 -11.96 -10.72 -2.41
C PRO A 90 -12.81 -11.84 -3.03
N GLY A 91 -13.78 -12.40 -2.33
CA GLY A 91 -14.53 -13.58 -2.82
C GLY A 91 -15.05 -13.42 -4.25
N PHE A 92 -15.28 -12.18 -4.68
CA PHE A 92 -15.60 -11.78 -6.05
C PHE A 92 -14.51 -12.11 -7.10
N PHE A 93 -13.22 -11.84 -6.82
CA PHE A 93 -12.13 -12.10 -7.76
C PHE A 93 -11.84 -13.60 -7.89
N ARG A 94 -11.97 -14.34 -6.78
CA ARG A 94 -11.88 -15.81 -6.80
C ARG A 94 -13.00 -16.43 -7.66
N LYS A 95 -14.23 -15.94 -7.50
CA LYS A 95 -15.38 -16.34 -8.34
C LYS A 95 -15.25 -15.90 -9.81
N TRP A 96 -14.54 -14.82 -10.10
CA TRP A 96 -14.29 -14.39 -11.48
C TRP A 96 -13.25 -15.29 -12.15
N GLU A 97 -12.14 -15.58 -11.48
CA GLU A 97 -11.07 -16.45 -11.97
C GLU A 97 -11.54 -17.89 -12.16
N GLU A 98 -12.35 -18.41 -11.23
CA GLU A 98 -12.99 -19.73 -11.31
C GLU A 98 -13.92 -19.83 -12.54
N ARG A 99 -14.66 -18.76 -12.85
CA ARG A 99 -15.46 -18.67 -14.08
C ARG A 99 -14.61 -18.63 -15.35
N GLN A 100 -13.44 -17.98 -15.33
CA GLN A 100 -12.54 -17.96 -16.50
C GLN A 100 -11.88 -19.31 -16.72
N ILE A 101 -11.42 -19.98 -15.67
CA ILE A 101 -10.84 -21.33 -15.76
C ILE A 101 -11.88 -22.31 -16.32
N GLN A 102 -13.13 -22.22 -15.86
CA GLN A 102 -14.20 -23.08 -16.36
C GLN A 102 -14.48 -22.84 -17.86
N LYS A 103 -14.44 -21.59 -18.33
CA LYS A 103 -14.56 -21.28 -19.77
C LYS A 103 -13.48 -21.92 -20.63
N TYR A 104 -12.23 -21.91 -20.19
CA TYR A 104 -11.11 -22.52 -20.92
C TYR A 104 -11.05 -24.05 -20.81
N MET A 105 -11.83 -24.68 -19.92
CA MET A 105 -11.97 -26.15 -19.86
C MET A 105 -13.17 -26.67 -20.65
N GLU A 106 -14.13 -25.80 -20.96
CA GLU A 106 -15.29 -26.10 -21.80
C GLU A 106 -15.03 -25.79 -23.29
N GLU A 107 -13.90 -25.13 -23.60
CA GLU A 107 -13.27 -25.05 -24.93
C GLU A 107 -12.22 -26.16 -25.13
#